data_AF-A0A939H6G6-F1
#
_entry.id   AF-A0A939H6G6-F1
#
_cell.length_a   1.000
_cell.length_b   1.000
_cell.length_c   1.000
_cell.angle_alpha   90.00
_cell.angle_beta   90.00
_cell.angle_gamma   90.00
#
_symmetry.space_group_name_H-M   'P 1'
#
loop_
_entity.id
_entity.type
_entity.pdbx_description
1 polymer ?
#
loop_
_entity_poly.entity_id
_entity_poly.type
_entity_poly.pdbx_seq_one_letter_code
_entity_poly.pdbx_strand_id
1 'polypeptide(L)'
;MRKNINIDWPEYTFPHSALYSTPNDLATFMTALVSGKFVSQKTLKQMWKPMKLSDGRNGRYAFGFEYDFEDGYNLFGHDGGNHVKLRHYVNPKNSLDSYTLVYATNGNAHDVWTDVLADSVMAIVAPKKFRMAVLKEQFLEAVLENDNRKLEQVYQAVSNTFDGDDVQIERFFLYRAYALRYGSGPESSIPAFKFLITKHPHSEDARQGLVDTESVIGKK
;
A
#
# COMPACT_ATOMS: atom_id res chain seq x y z
N MET A 1 13.25 24.93 -3.96
CA MET A 1 14.15 24.58 -2.85
C MET A 1 15.44 24.01 -3.42
N ARG A 2 16.61 24.53 -3.02
CA ARG A 2 17.91 23.92 -3.35
C ARG A 2 18.00 22.58 -2.61
N LYS A 3 18.15 21.47 -3.34
CA LYS A 3 18.46 20.16 -2.75
C LYS A 3 19.77 20.27 -1.98
N ASN A 4 19.78 19.79 -0.74
CA ASN A 4 21.00 19.66 0.04
C ASN A 4 21.82 18.53 -0.60
N ILE A 5 22.83 18.88 -1.40
CA ILE A 5 23.56 17.93 -2.27
C ILE A 5 24.66 17.18 -1.51
N ASN A 6 24.93 17.52 -0.25
CA ASN A 6 25.96 16.90 0.58
C ASN A 6 25.45 16.69 2.01
N ILE A 7 24.54 15.73 2.22
CA ILE A 7 24.53 15.05 3.52
C ILE A 7 25.55 13.93 3.36
N ASP A 8 26.73 14.13 3.93
CA ASP A 8 27.79 13.13 3.98
C ASP A 8 27.39 12.09 5.02
N TRP A 9 26.52 11.18 4.60
CA TRP A 9 26.04 10.13 5.47
C TRP A 9 27.22 9.17 5.78
N PRO A 10 27.40 8.78 7.04
CA PRO A 10 28.46 7.82 7.40
C PRO A 10 28.36 6.54 6.58
N GLU A 11 29.48 5.92 6.18
CA GLU A 11 29.47 4.74 5.30
C GLU A 11 28.54 3.60 5.78
N TYR A 12 28.35 3.46 7.09
CA TYR A 12 27.46 2.45 7.68
C TYR A 12 25.97 2.66 7.37
N THR A 13 25.56 3.78 6.78
CA THR A 13 24.17 4.04 6.40
C THR A 13 23.83 3.59 4.99
N PHE A 14 24.83 3.42 4.11
CA PHE A 14 24.61 2.95 2.74
C PHE A 14 23.98 1.54 2.64
N PRO A 15 24.10 0.63 3.63
CA PRO A 15 23.32 -0.61 3.62
C PRO A 15 21.80 -0.41 3.72
N HIS A 16 21.30 0.74 4.20
CA HIS A 16 19.85 1.02 4.30
C HIS A 16 19.31 1.96 3.21
N SER A 17 20.16 2.68 2.48
CA SER A 17 19.76 3.68 1.47
C SER A 17 20.85 3.91 0.41
N ALA A 18 20.59 4.76 -0.58
CA ALA A 18 21.56 5.20 -1.60
C ALA A 18 22.05 4.12 -2.59
N LEU A 19 21.32 3.01 -2.74
CA LEU A 19 21.53 2.09 -3.86
C LEU A 19 20.88 2.66 -5.13
N TYR A 20 21.67 2.74 -6.21
CA TYR A 20 21.20 3.15 -7.53
C TYR A 20 20.87 1.92 -8.37
N SER A 21 19.69 1.90 -8.99
CA SER A 21 19.20 0.76 -9.76
C SER A 21 18.18 1.19 -10.81
N THR A 22 17.77 0.27 -11.66
CA THR A 22 16.65 0.44 -12.60
C THR A 22 15.49 -0.50 -12.24
N PRO A 23 14.26 -0.24 -12.72
CA PRO A 23 13.16 -1.19 -12.54
C PRO A 23 13.48 -2.60 -13.04
N ASN A 24 14.22 -2.71 -14.16
CA ASN A 24 14.66 -4.00 -14.71
C ASN A 24 15.66 -4.71 -13.81
N ASP A 25 16.61 -3.98 -13.21
CA ASP A 25 17.58 -4.56 -12.28
C ASP A 25 16.88 -5.09 -11.02
N LEU A 26 15.93 -4.32 -10.47
CA LEU A 26 15.14 -4.74 -9.30
C LEU A 26 14.24 -5.94 -9.61
N ALA A 27 13.62 -5.99 -10.79
CA ALA A 27 12.86 -7.15 -11.23
C ALA A 27 13.76 -8.38 -11.36
N THR A 28 14.94 -8.22 -11.97
CA THR A 28 15.95 -9.27 -12.11
C THR A 28 16.43 -9.77 -10.75
N PHE A 29 16.69 -8.85 -9.81
CA PHE A 29 17.07 -9.16 -8.44
C PHE A 29 16.00 -10.01 -7.75
N MET A 30 14.73 -9.56 -7.79
CA MET A 30 13.64 -10.30 -7.18
C MET A 30 13.46 -11.68 -7.83
N THR A 31 13.52 -11.78 -9.16
CA THR A 31 13.46 -13.07 -9.86
C THR A 31 14.60 -14.00 -9.43
N ALA A 32 15.83 -13.51 -9.32
CA ALA A 32 16.98 -14.30 -8.87
C ALA A 32 16.83 -14.73 -7.40
N LEU A 33 16.30 -13.86 -6.53
CA LEU A 33 16.02 -14.17 -5.14
C LEU A 33 14.98 -15.30 -5.01
N VAL A 34 13.82 -15.16 -5.65
CA VAL A 34 12.70 -16.12 -5.50
C VAL A 34 12.93 -17.45 -6.23
N SER A 35 13.75 -17.44 -7.29
CA SER A 35 14.21 -18.68 -7.95
C SER A 35 15.33 -19.40 -7.19
N GLY A 36 15.81 -18.82 -6.09
CA GLY A 36 16.77 -19.44 -5.21
C GLY A 36 18.23 -19.34 -5.66
N LYS A 37 18.56 -18.38 -6.53
CA LYS A 37 19.94 -18.18 -7.03
C LYS A 37 20.87 -17.58 -5.97
N PHE A 38 20.35 -16.72 -5.09
CA PHE A 38 21.14 -16.08 -4.03
C PHE A 38 21.09 -16.84 -2.71
N VAL A 39 19.90 -17.34 -2.34
CA VAL A 39 19.66 -18.13 -1.13
C VAL A 39 18.72 -19.27 -1.47
N SER A 40 18.80 -20.40 -0.78
CA SER A 40 17.86 -21.49 -1.03
C SER A 40 16.42 -21.04 -0.78
N GLN A 41 15.46 -21.56 -1.55
CA GLN A 41 14.04 -21.25 -1.34
C GLN A 41 13.56 -21.63 0.07
N LYS A 42 14.15 -22.67 0.68
CA LYS A 42 13.87 -23.05 2.08
C LYS A 42 14.30 -21.95 3.05
N THR A 43 15.51 -21.41 2.87
CA THR A 43 16.03 -20.30 3.67
C THR A 43 15.22 -19.03 3.46
N LEU A 44 14.90 -18.70 2.20
CA LEU A 44 14.07 -17.53 1.89
C LEU A 44 12.70 -17.60 2.57
N LYS A 45 12.02 -18.76 2.53
CA LYS A 45 10.76 -18.98 3.24
C LYS A 45 10.88 -18.81 4.76
N GLN A 46 12.05 -19.05 5.36
CA GLN A 46 12.28 -18.79 6.77
C GLN A 46 12.48 -17.30 7.04
N MET A 47 13.26 -16.61 6.21
CA MET A 47 13.48 -15.15 6.29
C MET A 47 12.21 -14.35 6.05
N TRP A 48 11.29 -14.86 5.24
CA TRP A 48 10.00 -14.24 4.94
C TRP A 48 8.89 -14.57 5.94
N LYS A 49 9.19 -15.23 7.06
CA LYS A 49 8.21 -15.34 8.15
C LYS A 49 8.12 -13.99 8.88
N PRO A 50 6.92 -13.39 9.00
CA PRO A 50 6.77 -12.19 9.80
C PRO A 50 7.13 -12.47 11.26
N MET A 51 7.82 -11.52 11.89
CA MET A 51 8.09 -11.61 13.33
C MET A 51 6.79 -11.55 14.12
N LYS A 52 6.72 -12.24 15.26
CA LYS A 52 5.58 -12.10 16.18
C LYS A 52 5.78 -10.88 17.08
N LEU A 53 4.76 -10.04 17.15
CA LEU A 53 4.72 -8.92 18.09
C LEU A 53 4.41 -9.44 19.51
N SER A 54 4.61 -8.59 20.52
CA SER A 54 4.36 -8.93 21.94
C SER A 54 2.92 -9.34 22.23
N ASP A 55 1.97 -8.91 21.38
CA ASP A 55 0.56 -9.25 21.44
C ASP A 55 0.18 -10.50 20.61
N GLY A 56 1.17 -11.20 20.04
CA GLY A 56 0.97 -12.42 19.25
C GLY A 56 0.57 -12.17 17.79
N ARG A 57 0.31 -10.92 17.38
CA ARG A 57 0.03 -10.58 15.98
C ARG A 57 1.30 -10.72 15.12
N ASN A 58 1.09 -10.87 13.81
CA ASN A 58 2.20 -10.79 12.86
C ASN A 58 2.65 -9.34 12.74
N GLY A 59 3.97 -9.13 12.78
CA GLY A 59 4.60 -7.89 12.41
C GLY A 59 4.48 -7.62 10.91
N ARG A 60 4.65 -6.36 10.54
CA ARG A 60 4.57 -5.90 9.13
C ARG A 60 5.88 -6.04 8.37
N TYR A 61 6.91 -6.62 8.98
CA TYR A 61 8.23 -6.79 8.37
C TYR A 61 8.80 -8.19 8.62
N ALA A 62 9.56 -8.68 7.63
CA ALA A 62 10.27 -9.94 7.62
C ALA A 62 11.63 -9.75 6.93
N PHE A 63 12.71 -9.66 7.72
CA PHE A 63 14.10 -9.57 7.24
C PHE A 63 14.32 -8.56 6.09
N GLY A 64 13.94 -7.31 6.33
CA GLY A 64 14.12 -6.23 5.35
C GLY A 64 13.04 -6.13 4.27
N PHE A 65 12.01 -6.99 4.32
CA PHE A 65 10.82 -6.88 3.48
C PHE A 65 9.61 -6.50 4.33
N GLU A 66 8.81 -5.56 3.86
CA GLU A 66 7.40 -5.44 4.26
C GLU A 66 6.68 -6.76 3.98
N TYR A 67 5.82 -7.17 4.91
CA TYR A 67 4.98 -8.34 4.82
C TYR A 67 3.50 -7.97 4.96
N ASP A 68 2.69 -8.54 4.07
CA ASP A 68 1.24 -8.58 4.23
C ASP A 68 0.64 -9.88 3.67
N PHE A 69 -0.63 -10.15 3.98
CA PHE A 69 -1.40 -11.23 3.39
C PHE A 69 -2.80 -10.73 2.99
N GLU A 70 -3.06 -10.70 1.69
CA GLU A 70 -4.31 -10.21 1.11
C GLU A 70 -4.68 -11.07 -0.10
N ASP A 71 -5.98 -11.31 -0.30
CA ASP A 71 -6.51 -12.06 -1.44
C ASP A 71 -5.89 -13.48 -1.63
N GLY A 72 -5.39 -14.08 -0.54
CA GLY A 72 -4.74 -15.38 -0.57
C GLY A 72 -3.27 -15.37 -1.00
N TYR A 73 -2.66 -14.19 -1.17
CA TYR A 73 -1.25 -14.02 -1.52
C TYR A 73 -0.47 -13.49 -0.33
N ASN A 74 0.76 -13.99 -0.16
CA ASN A 74 1.73 -13.26 0.65
C ASN A 74 2.34 -12.15 -0.20
N LEU A 75 2.45 -10.97 0.39
CA LEU A 75 3.03 -9.79 -0.23
C LEU A 75 4.38 -9.51 0.45
N PHE A 76 5.44 -9.52 -0.34
CA PHE A 76 6.80 -9.18 0.11
C PHE A 76 7.32 -8.00 -0.70
N GLY A 77 7.97 -7.04 -0.07
CA GLY A 77 8.45 -5.89 -0.81
C GLY A 77 9.07 -4.82 0.05
N HIS A 78 9.32 -3.67 -0.52
CA HIS A 78 9.66 -2.47 0.24
C HIS A 78 9.42 -1.22 -0.60
N ASP A 79 9.05 -0.13 0.06
CA ASP A 79 9.06 1.22 -0.51
C ASP A 79 10.44 1.90 -0.38
N GLY A 80 10.88 2.61 -1.41
CA GLY A 80 12.06 3.47 -1.39
C GLY A 80 11.68 4.95 -1.48
N GLY A 81 11.38 5.58 -0.35
CA GLY A 81 11.18 7.03 -0.23
C GLY A 81 10.04 7.58 -1.09
N ASN A 82 8.94 6.84 -1.23
CA ASN A 82 7.79 7.08 -2.12
C ASN A 82 8.16 7.18 -3.61
N HIS A 83 9.40 6.84 -3.97
CA HIS A 83 9.92 6.96 -5.33
C HIS A 83 10.06 5.60 -6.00
N VAL A 84 10.23 4.53 -5.23
CA VAL A 84 10.41 3.17 -5.74
C VAL A 84 9.51 2.23 -4.97
N LYS A 85 8.90 1.28 -5.68
CA LYS A 85 8.22 0.14 -5.07
C LYS A 85 8.71 -1.14 -5.72
N LEU A 86 9.15 -2.07 -4.89
CA LEU A 86 9.33 -3.46 -5.27
C LEU A 86 8.32 -4.27 -4.47
N ARG A 87 7.41 -4.97 -5.16
CA ARG A 87 6.40 -5.82 -4.54
C ARG A 87 6.35 -7.17 -5.26
N HIS A 88 6.37 -8.24 -4.49
CA HIS A 88 6.22 -9.61 -4.96
C HIS A 88 5.02 -10.25 -4.27
N TYR A 89 4.07 -10.70 -5.07
CA TYR A 89 2.87 -11.40 -4.64
C TYR A 89 3.10 -12.88 -4.92
N VAL A 90 2.95 -13.74 -3.92
CA VAL A 90 3.14 -15.19 -4.09
C VAL A 90 2.04 -15.98 -3.41
N ASN A 91 1.41 -16.88 -4.18
CA ASN A 91 0.44 -17.81 -3.63
C ASN A 91 1.17 -18.83 -2.75
N PRO A 92 0.82 -18.96 -1.46
CA PRO A 92 1.50 -19.89 -0.54
C PRO A 92 1.35 -21.37 -0.94
N LYS A 93 0.31 -21.71 -1.71
CA LYS A 93 0.04 -23.07 -2.18
C LYS A 93 0.69 -23.39 -3.53
N ASN A 94 1.00 -22.37 -4.33
CA ASN A 94 1.63 -22.53 -5.63
C ASN A 94 2.56 -21.35 -5.92
N SER A 95 3.85 -21.49 -5.66
CA SER A 95 4.82 -20.40 -5.86
C SER A 95 5.02 -19.98 -7.32
N LEU A 96 4.56 -20.78 -8.29
CA LEU A 96 4.55 -20.38 -9.70
C LEU A 96 3.42 -19.39 -10.00
N ASP A 97 2.37 -19.38 -9.19
CA ASP A 97 1.34 -18.33 -9.23
C ASP A 97 1.82 -17.13 -8.42
N SER A 98 2.59 -16.27 -9.09
CA SER A 98 3.21 -15.11 -8.48
C SER A 98 3.28 -13.93 -9.45
N TYR A 99 3.39 -12.74 -8.89
CA TYR A 99 3.50 -11.48 -9.61
C TYR A 99 4.64 -10.67 -9.00
N THR A 100 5.45 -10.01 -9.81
CA THR A 100 6.43 -9.03 -9.35
C THR A 100 6.11 -7.70 -10.01
N LEU A 101 5.87 -6.69 -9.18
CA LEU A 101 5.69 -5.31 -9.59
C LEU A 101 6.93 -4.53 -9.18
N VAL A 102 7.46 -3.76 -10.13
CA VAL A 102 8.46 -2.75 -9.87
C VAL A 102 7.98 -1.44 -10.45
N TYR A 103 7.99 -0.41 -9.62
CA TYR A 103 7.64 0.95 -9.99
C TYR A 103 8.76 1.88 -9.55
N ALA A 104 9.10 2.85 -10.39
CA ALA A 104 10.02 3.93 -10.06
C ALA A 104 9.49 5.25 -10.63
N THR A 105 9.58 6.31 -9.83
CA THR A 105 9.23 7.68 -10.20
C THR A 105 10.29 8.66 -9.69
N ASN A 106 10.39 9.82 -10.33
CA ASN A 106 11.24 10.93 -9.92
C ASN A 106 10.54 11.90 -8.95
N GLY A 107 9.35 11.53 -8.46
CA GLY A 107 8.53 12.26 -7.51
C GLY A 107 7.09 12.37 -8.01
N ASN A 108 6.22 12.95 -7.18
CA ASN A 108 4.87 13.30 -7.60
C ASN A 108 4.41 14.58 -6.88
N ALA A 109 3.30 15.18 -7.35
CA ALA A 109 2.85 16.48 -6.84
C ALA A 109 2.35 16.46 -5.37
N HIS A 110 1.98 15.29 -4.86
CA HIS A 110 1.25 15.14 -3.57
C HIS A 110 1.84 14.10 -2.60
N ASP A 111 3.02 13.56 -2.93
CA ASP A 111 3.70 12.46 -2.25
C ASP A 111 2.87 11.16 -2.11
N VAL A 112 2.20 10.75 -3.22
CA VAL A 112 1.43 9.50 -3.35
C VAL A 112 2.18 8.30 -2.78
N TRP A 113 1.54 7.55 -1.88
CA TRP A 113 2.03 6.27 -1.38
C TRP A 113 2.07 5.23 -2.50
N THR A 114 3.22 4.60 -2.71
CA THR A 114 3.41 3.69 -3.84
C THR A 114 2.56 2.41 -3.76
N ASP A 115 2.08 2.05 -2.56
CA ASP A 115 1.14 0.94 -2.37
C ASP A 115 -0.19 1.16 -3.10
N VAL A 116 -0.64 2.41 -3.22
CA VAL A 116 -1.85 2.75 -3.97
C VAL A 116 -1.69 2.38 -5.43
N LEU A 117 -0.56 2.76 -6.04
CA LEU A 117 -0.27 2.43 -7.44
C LEU A 117 -0.11 0.93 -7.66
N ALA A 118 0.50 0.21 -6.71
CA ALA A 118 0.61 -1.23 -6.77
C ALA A 118 -0.78 -1.90 -6.78
N ASP A 119 -1.68 -1.46 -5.89
CA ASP A 119 -3.08 -1.89 -5.88
C ASP A 119 -3.77 -1.58 -7.23
N SER A 120 -3.66 -0.36 -7.76
CA SER A 120 -4.28 0.03 -9.03
C SER A 120 -3.82 -0.84 -10.20
N VAL A 121 -2.52 -1.16 -10.29
CA VAL A 121 -1.99 -2.04 -11.33
C VAL A 121 -2.55 -3.46 -11.18
N MET A 122 -2.62 -4.00 -9.96
CA MET A 122 -3.12 -5.35 -9.73
C MET A 122 -4.63 -5.47 -10.01
N ALA A 123 -5.40 -4.40 -9.78
CA ALA A 123 -6.80 -4.32 -10.15
C ALA A 123 -7.02 -4.43 -11.68
N ILE A 124 -6.02 -4.06 -12.49
CA ILE A 124 -6.06 -4.17 -13.96
C ILE A 124 -5.49 -5.51 -14.43
N VAL A 125 -4.33 -5.91 -13.91
CA VAL A 125 -3.58 -7.07 -14.38
C VAL A 125 -4.26 -8.39 -14.00
N ALA A 126 -4.81 -8.48 -12.78
CA ALA A 126 -5.40 -9.71 -12.27
C ALA A 126 -6.63 -9.45 -11.36
N PRO A 127 -7.66 -8.73 -11.83
CA PRO A 127 -8.81 -8.30 -11.02
C PRO A 127 -9.57 -9.44 -10.31
N LYS A 128 -9.61 -10.62 -10.94
CA LYS A 128 -10.28 -11.80 -10.37
C LYS A 128 -9.51 -12.41 -9.20
N LYS A 129 -8.19 -12.21 -9.16
CA LYS A 129 -7.33 -12.72 -8.10
C LYS A 129 -7.13 -11.69 -6.99
N PHE A 130 -7.06 -10.41 -7.34
CA PHE A 130 -6.84 -9.30 -6.39
C PHE A 130 -8.13 -8.50 -6.22
N ARG A 131 -9.13 -9.12 -5.57
CA ARG A 131 -10.45 -8.50 -5.42
C ARG A 131 -10.40 -7.28 -4.50
N MET A 132 -9.54 -7.29 -3.48
CA MET A 132 -9.35 -6.14 -2.60
C MET A 132 -8.76 -4.97 -3.37
N ALA A 133 -7.78 -5.19 -4.26
CA ALA A 133 -7.29 -4.18 -5.18
C ALA A 133 -8.42 -3.54 -6.00
N VAL A 134 -9.32 -4.35 -6.55
CA VAL A 134 -10.48 -3.84 -7.30
C VAL A 134 -11.42 -3.01 -6.41
N LEU A 135 -11.74 -3.46 -5.20
CA LEU A 135 -12.61 -2.71 -4.28
C LEU A 135 -11.98 -1.37 -3.89
N LYS A 136 -10.66 -1.32 -3.71
CA LYS A 136 -9.92 -0.10 -3.40
C LYS A 136 -10.07 0.90 -4.56
N GLU A 137 -9.86 0.48 -5.80
CA GLU A 137 -10.03 1.33 -6.98
C GLU A 137 -11.48 1.81 -7.16
N GLN A 138 -12.46 0.92 -6.98
CA GLN A 138 -13.87 1.28 -7.07
C GLN A 138 -14.27 2.34 -6.03
N PHE A 139 -13.70 2.29 -4.83
CA PHE A 139 -13.90 3.34 -3.83
C PHE A 139 -13.28 4.68 -4.27
N LEU A 140 -12.04 4.68 -4.74
CA LEU A 140 -11.37 5.89 -5.23
C LEU A 140 -12.16 6.53 -6.38
N GLU A 141 -12.58 5.73 -7.36
CA GLU A 141 -13.42 6.17 -8.48
C GLU A 141 -14.73 6.79 -8.00
N ALA A 142 -15.46 6.10 -7.11
CA ALA A 142 -16.73 6.57 -6.60
C ALA A 142 -16.62 7.90 -5.83
N VAL A 143 -15.53 8.10 -5.07
CA VAL A 143 -15.27 9.39 -4.40
C VAL A 143 -15.02 10.49 -5.42
N LEU A 144 -14.13 10.26 -6.39
CA LEU A 144 -13.75 11.27 -7.38
C LEU A 144 -14.93 11.67 -8.29
N GLU A 145 -15.82 10.73 -8.57
CA GLU A 145 -17.06 10.97 -9.33
C GLU A 145 -18.20 11.56 -8.48
N ASN A 146 -18.03 11.64 -7.15
CA ASN A 146 -19.08 11.98 -6.19
C ASN A 146 -20.33 11.08 -6.31
N ASP A 147 -20.15 9.79 -6.61
CA ASP A 147 -21.24 8.83 -6.77
C ASP A 147 -21.53 8.09 -5.45
N ASN A 148 -22.49 8.63 -4.67
CA ASN A 148 -22.93 8.04 -3.41
C ASN A 148 -23.51 6.63 -3.55
N ARG A 149 -24.07 6.28 -4.72
CA ARG A 149 -24.62 4.94 -4.95
C ARG A 149 -23.49 3.93 -5.09
N LYS A 150 -22.45 4.27 -5.88
CA LYS A 150 -21.25 3.43 -5.97
C LYS A 150 -20.55 3.31 -4.62
N LEU A 151 -20.44 4.41 -3.85
CA LEU A 151 -19.86 4.37 -2.50
C LEU A 151 -20.59 3.37 -1.59
N GLU A 152 -21.93 3.37 -1.60
CA GLU A 152 -22.70 2.41 -0.82
C GLU A 152 -22.45 0.97 -1.28
N GLN A 153 -22.40 0.73 -2.59
CA GLN A 153 -22.14 -0.61 -3.13
C GLN A 153 -20.75 -1.12 -2.73
N VAL A 154 -19.74 -0.26 -2.76
CA VAL A 154 -18.38 -0.61 -2.32
C VAL A 154 -18.36 -0.86 -0.82
N TYR A 155 -19.04 -0.05 -0.01
CA TYR A 155 -19.18 -0.29 1.42
C TYR A 155 -19.77 -1.67 1.71
N GLN A 156 -20.90 -2.02 1.10
CA GLN A 156 -21.52 -3.33 1.29
C GLN A 156 -20.61 -4.48 0.84
N ALA A 157 -19.89 -4.33 -0.27
CA ALA A 157 -18.96 -5.36 -0.74
C ALA A 157 -17.78 -5.55 0.22
N VAL A 158 -17.22 -4.47 0.77
CA VAL A 158 -16.14 -4.50 1.76
C VAL A 158 -16.64 -5.09 3.08
N SER A 159 -17.82 -4.68 3.55
CA SER A 159 -18.43 -5.24 4.77
C SER A 159 -18.65 -6.75 4.66
N ASN A 160 -19.13 -7.23 3.52
CA ASN A 160 -19.28 -8.67 3.27
C ASN A 160 -17.93 -9.40 3.20
N THR A 161 -16.87 -8.73 2.73
CA THR A 161 -15.54 -9.34 2.61
C THR A 161 -14.87 -9.51 3.98
N PHE A 162 -15.17 -8.62 4.92
CA PHE A 162 -14.66 -8.68 6.30
C PHE A 162 -15.67 -9.28 7.29
N ASP A 163 -16.71 -9.96 6.81
CA ASP A 163 -17.75 -10.57 7.65
C ASP A 163 -18.36 -9.60 8.68
N GLY A 164 -18.44 -8.30 8.35
CA GLY A 164 -18.95 -7.27 9.24
C GLY A 164 -17.98 -6.79 10.34
N ASP A 165 -16.69 -7.17 10.30
CA ASP A 165 -15.68 -6.66 11.23
C ASP A 165 -15.48 -5.15 11.05
N ASP A 166 -16.13 -4.37 11.91
CA ASP A 166 -16.18 -2.91 11.85
C ASP A 166 -14.78 -2.26 11.83
N VAL A 167 -13.82 -2.82 12.57
CA VAL A 167 -12.46 -2.28 12.66
C VAL A 167 -11.73 -2.45 11.33
N GLN A 168 -11.87 -3.61 10.70
CA GLN A 168 -11.23 -3.89 9.41
C GLN A 168 -11.88 -3.10 8.27
N ILE A 169 -13.20 -2.94 8.32
CA ILE A 169 -13.98 -2.12 7.38
C ILE A 169 -13.56 -0.65 7.50
N GLU A 170 -13.58 -0.08 8.71
CA GLU A 170 -13.16 1.30 8.96
C GLU A 170 -11.74 1.53 8.44
N ARG A 171 -10.80 0.64 8.80
CA ARG A 171 -9.40 0.75 8.41
C ARG A 171 -9.20 0.71 6.89
N PHE A 172 -9.97 -0.12 6.17
CA PHE A 172 -9.94 -0.16 4.71
C PHE A 172 -10.27 1.21 4.12
N PHE A 173 -11.38 1.82 4.54
CA PHE A 173 -11.84 3.10 4.00
C PHE A 173 -10.96 4.27 4.45
N LEU A 174 -10.52 4.25 5.72
CA LEU A 174 -9.63 5.28 6.27
C LEU A 174 -8.33 5.36 5.48
N TYR A 175 -7.70 4.21 5.21
CA TYR A 175 -6.46 4.17 4.43
C TYR A 175 -6.67 4.75 3.01
N ARG A 176 -7.83 4.51 2.39
CA ARG A 176 -8.14 5.05 1.06
C ARG A 176 -8.51 6.53 1.06
N ALA A 177 -9.11 7.04 2.13
CA ALA A 177 -9.31 8.48 2.29
C ALA A 177 -7.96 9.21 2.35
N TYR A 178 -6.98 8.67 3.09
CA TYR A 178 -5.62 9.20 3.08
C TYR A 178 -4.90 9.03 1.73
N ALA A 179 -5.13 7.90 1.03
CA ALA A 179 -4.62 7.72 -0.32
C ALA A 179 -5.12 8.81 -1.29
N LEU A 180 -6.38 9.24 -1.20
CA LEU A 180 -6.88 10.38 -1.97
C LEU A 180 -6.19 11.68 -1.56
N ARG A 181 -6.04 11.93 -0.25
CA ARG A 181 -5.41 13.15 0.26
C ARG A 181 -3.99 13.34 -0.28
N TYR A 182 -3.16 12.30 -0.20
CA TYR A 182 -1.77 12.32 -0.66
C TYR A 182 -1.63 11.95 -2.15
N GLY A 183 -2.68 11.40 -2.78
CA GLY A 183 -2.66 10.99 -4.17
C GLY A 183 -3.15 12.06 -5.14
N SER A 184 -4.28 12.68 -4.78
CA SER A 184 -5.07 13.58 -5.61
C SER A 184 -5.32 14.95 -4.95
N GLY A 185 -4.65 15.21 -3.82
CA GLY A 185 -4.73 16.47 -3.08
C GLY A 185 -5.81 16.48 -1.99
N PRO A 186 -5.69 17.38 -1.00
CA PRO A 186 -6.55 17.38 0.18
C PRO A 186 -8.04 17.56 -0.16
N GLU A 187 -8.36 18.43 -1.13
CA GLU A 187 -9.74 18.72 -1.53
C GLU A 187 -10.49 17.45 -1.99
N SER A 188 -9.79 16.56 -2.73
CA SER A 188 -10.36 15.30 -3.24
C SER A 188 -10.71 14.28 -2.16
N SER A 189 -10.14 14.42 -0.95
CA SER A 189 -10.31 13.46 0.15
C SER A 189 -11.48 13.79 1.08
N ILE A 190 -12.00 15.02 1.02
CA ILE A 190 -13.12 15.48 1.88
C ILE A 190 -14.35 14.55 1.76
N PRO A 191 -14.83 14.18 0.55
CA PRO A 191 -16.01 13.33 0.45
C PRO A 191 -15.77 11.94 1.06
N ALA A 192 -14.55 11.40 0.93
CA ALA A 192 -14.18 10.11 1.53
C ALA A 192 -14.26 10.15 3.06
N PHE A 193 -13.67 11.16 3.71
CA PHE A 193 -13.74 11.30 5.17
C PHE A 193 -15.17 11.53 5.66
N LYS A 194 -15.97 12.35 4.96
CA LYS A 194 -17.38 12.57 5.31
C LYS A 194 -18.22 11.29 5.20
N PHE A 195 -18.00 10.52 4.14
CA PHE A 195 -18.65 9.22 3.97
C PHE A 195 -18.26 8.27 5.11
N LEU A 196 -16.96 8.19 5.43
CA LEU A 196 -16.46 7.36 6.52
C LEU A 196 -17.06 7.74 7.88
N ILE A 197 -17.14 9.03 8.21
CA ILE A 197 -17.79 9.50 9.45
C ILE A 197 -19.28 9.16 9.49
N THR A 198 -19.95 9.15 8.34
CA THR A 198 -21.37 8.74 8.28
C THR A 198 -21.52 7.25 8.59
N LYS A 199 -20.58 6.41 8.15
CA LYS A 199 -20.59 4.96 8.37
C LYS A 199 -20.05 4.54 9.74
N HIS A 200 -19.03 5.25 10.23
CA HIS A 200 -18.39 5.03 11.52
C HIS A 200 -18.39 6.35 12.31
N PRO A 201 -19.53 6.74 12.91
CA PRO A 201 -19.66 8.03 13.58
C PRO A 201 -18.65 8.25 14.69
N HIS A 202 -18.13 7.19 15.32
CA HIS A 202 -17.18 7.27 16.42
C HIS A 202 -15.70 7.21 16.00
N SER A 203 -15.41 7.16 14.69
CA SER A 203 -14.04 7.17 14.19
C SER A 203 -13.34 8.50 14.50
N GLU A 204 -12.43 8.47 15.48
CA GLU A 204 -11.59 9.62 15.81
C GLU A 204 -10.63 9.94 14.67
N ASP A 205 -10.05 8.91 14.05
CA ASP A 205 -9.09 9.05 12.94
C ASP A 205 -9.73 9.67 11.70
N ALA A 206 -10.97 9.31 11.36
CA ALA A 206 -11.68 9.90 10.22
C ALA A 206 -12.02 11.38 10.45
N ARG A 207 -12.46 11.71 11.68
CA ARG A 207 -12.75 13.10 12.07
C ARG A 207 -11.48 13.96 12.06
N GLN A 208 -10.39 13.44 12.63
CA GLN A 208 -9.10 14.12 12.61
C GLN A 208 -8.60 14.30 11.17
N GLY A 209 -8.70 13.26 10.34
CA GLY A 209 -8.33 13.33 8.92
C GLY A 209 -9.09 14.41 8.16
N LEU A 210 -10.40 14.58 8.42
CA LEU A 210 -11.20 15.65 7.84
C LEU A 210 -10.73 17.04 8.32
N VAL A 211 -10.58 17.23 9.63
CA VAL A 211 -10.13 18.51 10.23
C VAL A 211 -8.75 18.92 9.68
N ASP A 212 -7.82 17.98 9.62
CA ASP A 212 -6.47 18.24 9.09
C ASP A 212 -6.52 18.64 7.61
N THR A 213 -7.41 18.00 6.85
CA THR A 213 -7.61 18.28 5.43
C THR A 213 -8.14 19.70 5.23
N GLU A 214 -9.19 20.07 5.97
CA GLU A 214 -9.79 21.42 5.92
C GLU A 214 -8.80 22.51 6.36
N SER A 215 -7.98 22.24 7.39
CA SER A 215 -6.93 23.14 7.87
C SER A 215 -5.85 23.41 6.80
N VAL A 216 -5.46 22.38 6.03
CA VAL A 216 -4.50 22.54 4.93
C VAL A 216 -5.09 23.38 3.80
N ILE A 217 -6.37 23.17 3.46
CA ILE A 217 -7.05 23.92 2.41
C ILE A 217 -7.22 25.39 2.80
N GLY A 218 -7.64 25.67 4.03
CA GLY A 218 -7.83 27.04 4.53
C GLY A 218 -6.54 27.86 4.68
N LYS A 219 -5.37 27.24 4.55
CA LYS A 219 -4.05 27.92 4.55
C LYS A 219 -3.53 28.25 3.15
N LYS A 220 -4.16 27.75 2.09
CA LYS A 220 -3.82 28.09 0.69
C LYS A 220 -4.55 29.36 0.25
#